data_AF-A0A0X3PX16-F1
#
_entry.id   AF-A0A0X3PX16-F1
#
_cell.length_a   1.000
_cell.length_b   1.000
_cell.length_c   1.000
_cell.angle_alpha   90.00
_cell.angle_beta   90.00
_cell.angle_gamma   90.00
#
_symmetry.space_group_name_H-M   'P 1'
#
loop_
_entity.id
_entity.type
_entity.pdbx_description
1 polymer ?
#
loop_
_entity_poly.entity_id
_entity_poly.type
_entity_poly.pdbx_seq_one_letter_code
_entity_poly.pdbx_strand_id
1 'polypeptide(L)'
;MIEEPYLEKALDVLRSANFTVDRDFFELASYIDNSALFDDETAALFLSQLFAKLSLKFDSPTGFKLLMYATEHSRADTWLEVLISHLPHFSDCPDLTLYMNLLTAFFTTFSRLTPLYLTLSKKASSLPEKTRFQFLIERTRCLLNLPTVISNALKGGRQPRIFTPELFYCFLMHQLQTPGHDQLNAVLLSQCCLLGQGTYVWSYIFRHICRADGLGDCEIWSSALSLVSGRALESTLVPLLSGAPHPFVASACLSKLLSNSTNSVSDAFRVFHRLLLLRHFVKPTIPINIFGCLGELVSRWHTEKPKQAKELYERTETELGLRILRVWADVTSIQRSSLQQRVYLSQSLIAWVTLFRRRVPDSLLGDINQSTVSSVLCGITAHLSCNVNELRVLGMAVGEWLVSNFREGCLLGENSEGANLKFSYEDNDAVKQVRPLFEPLPPFPLYDSFELSGGLFLVIFRHLPLPFLFRPCDTRTNFCVRYTFFLLSPKAFQLHQKR
;
A
#
# COMPACT_ATOMS: atom_id res chain seq x y z
N MET A 1 32.04 -25.07 12.33
CA MET A 1 31.57 -26.41 12.70
C MET A 1 31.34 -26.41 14.20
N ILE A 2 30.10 -26.24 14.64
CA ILE A 2 29.74 -26.65 16.01
C ILE A 2 29.60 -28.16 15.93
N GLU A 3 30.30 -28.85 16.82
CA GLU A 3 30.37 -30.30 16.84
C GLU A 3 28.97 -30.91 17.13
N GLU A 4 28.51 -31.86 16.32
CA GLU A 4 27.34 -32.74 16.57
C GLU A 4 27.09 -33.13 18.04
N PRO A 5 28.10 -33.44 18.88
CA PRO A 5 27.92 -33.74 20.31
C PRO A 5 27.21 -32.65 21.14
N TYR A 6 27.25 -31.39 20.71
CA TYR A 6 26.57 -30.30 21.41
C TYR A 6 25.03 -30.42 21.25
N LEU A 7 24.52 -30.59 20.02
CA LEU A 7 23.08 -30.68 19.79
C LEU A 7 22.45 -31.89 20.49
N GLU A 8 23.09 -33.06 20.40
CA GLU A 8 22.58 -34.29 21.03
C GLU A 8 22.42 -34.11 22.54
N LYS A 9 23.41 -33.48 23.20
CA LYS A 9 23.33 -33.19 24.63
C LYS A 9 22.16 -32.27 24.99
N ALA A 10 21.90 -31.25 24.18
CA ALA A 10 20.76 -30.36 24.38
C ALA A 10 19.41 -31.07 24.21
N LEU A 11 19.31 -31.94 23.20
CA LEU A 11 18.13 -32.76 22.95
C LEU A 11 17.91 -33.80 24.06
N ASP A 12 18.99 -34.38 24.59
CA ASP A 12 18.93 -35.32 25.72
C ASP A 12 18.43 -34.63 27.00
N VAL A 13 18.88 -33.40 27.27
CA VAL A 13 18.35 -32.58 28.38
C VAL A 13 16.85 -32.35 28.21
N LEU A 14 16.37 -32.03 27.00
CA LEU A 14 14.95 -31.83 26.73
C LEU A 14 14.13 -33.14 26.82
N ARG A 15 14.71 -34.27 26.40
CA ARG A 15 14.07 -35.59 26.47
C ARG A 15 14.08 -36.19 27.87
N SER A 16 14.98 -35.73 28.73
CA SER A 16 15.10 -36.20 30.11
C SER A 16 13.77 -36.12 30.87
N ALA A 17 13.47 -37.19 31.61
CA ALA A 17 12.35 -37.24 32.55
C ALA A 17 12.59 -36.32 33.76
N ASN A 18 13.86 -36.07 34.11
CA ASN A 18 14.28 -35.24 35.24
C ASN A 18 14.57 -33.79 34.84
N PHE A 19 13.83 -33.27 33.86
CA PHE A 19 14.01 -31.91 33.33
C PHE A 19 13.63 -30.85 34.39
N THR A 20 14.63 -30.10 34.85
CA THR A 20 14.51 -29.04 35.85
C THR A 20 15.00 -27.73 35.27
N VAL A 21 14.07 -26.82 34.95
CA VAL A 21 14.39 -25.58 34.22
C VAL A 21 15.48 -24.79 34.92
N ASP A 22 15.47 -24.66 36.26
CA ASP A 22 16.46 -23.88 37.00
C ASP A 22 17.90 -24.41 36.86
N ARG A 23 18.08 -25.73 36.86
CA ARG A 23 19.40 -26.36 36.70
C ARG A 23 19.85 -26.32 35.24
N ASP A 24 18.92 -26.60 34.34
CA ASP A 24 19.20 -26.84 32.92
C ASP A 24 19.17 -25.52 32.10
N PHE A 25 18.79 -24.39 32.72
CA PHE A 25 18.64 -23.08 32.08
C PHE A 25 19.90 -22.62 31.36
N PHE A 26 21.04 -22.60 32.05
CA PHE A 26 22.30 -22.07 31.49
C PHE A 26 22.81 -22.92 30.33
N GLU A 27 22.63 -24.24 30.42
CA GLU A 27 22.99 -25.15 29.35
C GLU A 27 22.14 -24.88 28.11
N LEU A 28 20.80 -24.81 28.26
CA LEU A 28 19.89 -24.51 27.15
C LEU A 28 20.03 -23.10 26.59
N ALA A 29 20.31 -22.09 27.43
CA ALA A 29 20.57 -20.72 26.99
C ALA A 29 21.81 -20.66 26.09
N SER A 30 22.89 -21.36 26.48
CA SER A 30 24.09 -21.48 25.65
C SER A 30 23.81 -22.15 24.31
N TYR A 31 22.91 -23.14 24.27
CA TYR A 31 22.47 -23.75 23.00
C TYR A 31 21.63 -22.81 22.13
N ILE A 32 20.74 -22.03 22.74
CA ILE A 32 19.92 -21.04 22.06
C ILE A 32 20.80 -19.98 21.38
N ASP A 33 21.83 -19.48 22.05
CA ASP A 33 22.75 -18.49 21.49
C ASP A 33 23.48 -19.01 20.24
N ASN A 34 23.79 -20.31 20.25
CA ASN A 34 24.46 -20.99 19.15
C ASN A 34 23.49 -21.52 18.08
N SER A 35 22.18 -21.42 18.31
CA SER A 35 21.16 -21.99 17.39
C SER A 35 21.19 -21.38 15.99
N ALA A 36 21.74 -20.17 15.85
CA ALA A 36 21.94 -19.49 14.58
C ALA A 36 22.95 -20.17 13.64
N LEU A 37 23.79 -21.06 14.17
CA LEU A 37 24.90 -21.68 13.46
C LEU A 37 24.56 -23.08 12.92
N PHE A 38 23.39 -23.62 13.27
CA PHE A 38 22.89 -24.90 12.74
C PHE A 38 22.14 -24.72 11.41
N ASP A 39 21.98 -25.82 10.67
CA ASP A 39 21.09 -25.88 9.52
C ASP A 39 19.62 -25.65 9.93
N ASP A 40 18.78 -25.35 8.92
CA ASP A 40 17.38 -24.97 9.13
C ASP A 40 16.53 -26.06 9.81
N GLU A 41 16.74 -27.33 9.45
CA GLU A 41 15.93 -28.44 9.95
C GLU A 41 16.30 -28.76 11.40
N THR A 42 17.60 -28.79 11.70
CA THR A 42 18.14 -29.00 13.03
C THR A 42 17.69 -27.91 14.01
N ALA A 43 17.81 -26.64 13.60
CA ALA A 43 17.36 -25.51 14.42
C ALA A 43 15.84 -25.58 14.67
N ALA A 44 15.05 -25.93 13.66
CA ALA A 44 13.59 -26.08 13.79
C ALA A 44 13.21 -27.21 14.73
N LEU A 45 13.86 -28.37 14.61
CA LEU A 45 13.61 -29.54 15.45
C LEU A 45 13.94 -29.26 16.92
N PHE A 46 15.10 -28.66 17.19
CA PHE A 46 15.49 -28.28 18.55
C PHE A 46 14.52 -27.27 19.17
N LEU A 47 14.24 -26.16 18.47
CA LEU A 47 13.35 -25.11 18.98
C LEU A 47 11.91 -25.60 19.18
N SER A 48 11.43 -26.49 18.32
CA SER A 48 10.13 -27.15 18.47
C SER A 48 10.09 -28.04 19.72
N GLN A 49 11.10 -28.87 19.95
CA GLN A 49 11.18 -29.71 21.15
C GLN A 49 11.33 -28.88 22.43
N LEU A 50 12.13 -27.81 22.39
CA LEU A 50 12.27 -26.85 23.47
C LEU A 50 10.92 -26.21 23.81
N PHE A 51 10.21 -25.70 22.80
CA PHE A 51 8.91 -25.06 22.99
C PHE A 51 7.87 -26.07 23.51
N ALA A 52 7.79 -27.27 22.94
CA ALA A 52 6.87 -28.32 23.39
C ALA A 52 7.12 -28.73 24.85
N LYS A 53 8.38 -28.79 25.30
CA LYS A 53 8.72 -29.14 26.68
C LYS A 53 8.40 -28.01 27.66
N LEU A 54 8.72 -26.76 27.28
CA LEU A 54 8.51 -25.58 28.13
C LEU A 54 7.05 -25.15 28.18
N SER A 55 6.27 -25.41 27.12
CA SER A 55 4.86 -25.08 27.08
C SER A 55 4.03 -25.84 28.12
N LEU A 56 4.43 -27.05 28.50
CA LEU A 56 3.82 -27.78 29.60
C LEU A 56 4.09 -27.14 30.98
N LYS A 57 4.95 -26.12 31.04
CA LYS A 57 5.37 -25.43 32.26
C LYS A 57 5.27 -23.90 32.11
N PHE A 58 4.29 -23.38 31.35
CA PHE A 58 4.08 -21.93 31.13
C PHE A 58 3.93 -21.16 32.45
N ASP A 59 3.31 -21.78 33.46
CA ASP A 59 3.14 -21.21 34.80
C ASP A 59 4.45 -21.07 35.61
N SER A 60 5.53 -21.77 35.20
CA SER A 60 6.82 -21.67 35.87
C SER A 60 7.51 -20.34 35.48
N PRO A 61 7.87 -19.47 36.45
CA PRO A 61 8.57 -18.22 36.16
C PRO A 61 9.86 -18.43 35.37
N THR A 62 10.64 -19.46 35.73
CA THR A 62 11.89 -19.80 35.04
C THR A 62 11.63 -20.37 33.64
N GLY A 63 10.58 -21.19 33.49
CA GLY A 63 10.16 -21.73 32.19
C GLY A 63 9.78 -20.63 31.21
N PHE A 64 8.93 -19.70 31.64
CA PHE A 64 8.55 -18.54 30.85
C PHE A 64 9.75 -17.62 30.56
N LYS A 65 10.66 -17.42 31.52
CA LYS A 65 11.90 -16.67 31.31
C LYS A 65 12.77 -17.29 30.21
N LEU A 66 12.87 -18.62 30.14
CA LEU A 66 13.62 -19.31 29.09
C LEU A 66 12.93 -19.18 27.72
N LEU A 67 11.59 -19.17 27.67
CA LEU A 67 10.84 -18.88 26.43
C LEU A 67 11.06 -17.43 25.96
N MET A 68 11.09 -16.47 26.88
CA MET A 68 11.43 -15.08 26.57
C MET A 68 12.87 -14.96 26.06
N TYR A 69 13.81 -15.67 26.68
CA TYR A 69 15.21 -15.76 26.22
C TYR A 69 15.31 -16.34 24.80
N ALA A 70 14.62 -17.46 24.53
CA ALA A 70 14.54 -18.03 23.18
C ALA A 70 13.96 -17.03 22.17
N THR A 71 12.93 -16.28 22.56
CA THR A 71 12.32 -15.25 21.72
C THR A 71 13.29 -14.12 21.39
N GLU A 72 14.16 -13.76 22.31
CA GLU A 72 15.19 -12.74 22.13
C GLU A 72 16.40 -13.22 21.32
N HIS A 73 16.80 -14.49 21.42
CA HIS A 73 18.11 -14.95 20.94
C HIS A 73 18.07 -16.00 19.82
N SER A 74 17.00 -16.79 19.68
CA SER A 74 16.89 -17.81 18.63
C SER A 74 16.86 -17.20 17.22
N ARG A 75 16.87 -18.01 16.15
CA ARG A 75 16.65 -17.51 14.79
C ARG A 75 15.20 -17.04 14.59
N ALA A 76 15.00 -15.82 14.06
CA ALA A 76 13.67 -15.19 14.01
C ALA A 76 12.68 -15.90 13.07
N ASP A 77 13.14 -16.40 11.92
CA ASP A 77 12.34 -17.15 10.95
C ASP A 77 11.82 -18.45 11.55
N THR A 78 12.73 -19.27 12.08
CA THR A 78 12.40 -20.55 12.68
C THR A 78 11.54 -20.39 13.92
N TRP A 79 11.88 -19.44 14.81
CA TRP A 79 11.14 -19.25 16.06
C TRP A 79 9.71 -18.75 15.81
N LEU A 80 9.51 -17.83 14.86
CA LEU A 80 8.16 -17.39 14.51
C LEU A 80 7.30 -18.53 13.97
N GLU A 81 7.86 -19.41 13.13
CA GLU A 81 7.16 -20.60 12.64
C GLU A 81 6.77 -21.55 13.77
N VAL A 82 7.68 -21.79 14.74
CA VAL A 82 7.41 -22.60 15.93
C VAL A 82 6.32 -21.99 16.79
N LEU A 83 6.39 -20.68 17.07
CA LEU A 83 5.32 -20.01 17.81
C LEU A 83 3.99 -20.24 17.09
N ILE A 84 3.86 -19.83 15.83
CA ILE A 84 2.58 -19.87 15.11
C ILE A 84 2.01 -21.29 14.98
N SER A 85 2.85 -22.31 14.77
CA SER A 85 2.39 -23.71 14.64
C SER A 85 1.75 -24.25 15.91
N HIS A 86 2.19 -23.78 17.08
CA HIS A 86 1.65 -24.17 18.37
C HIS A 86 0.42 -23.37 18.81
N LEU A 87 0.18 -22.19 18.24
CA LEU A 87 -0.96 -21.32 18.62
C LEU A 87 -2.33 -22.03 18.65
N PRO A 88 -2.71 -22.91 17.69
CA PRO A 88 -3.99 -23.63 17.74
C PRO A 88 -4.18 -24.49 18.98
N HIS A 89 -3.09 -24.99 19.58
CA HIS A 89 -3.12 -25.87 20.76
C HIS A 89 -3.46 -25.10 22.04
N PHE A 90 -3.32 -23.76 22.03
CA PHE A 90 -3.61 -22.90 23.18
C PHE A 90 -5.01 -22.29 23.16
N SER A 91 -5.81 -22.54 22.11
CA SER A 91 -7.11 -21.88 21.88
C SER A 91 -8.12 -22.07 23.03
N ASP A 92 -7.97 -23.12 23.84
CA ASP A 92 -8.83 -23.44 24.99
C ASP A 92 -8.03 -23.56 26.31
N CYS A 93 -6.79 -23.05 26.34
CA CYS A 93 -5.86 -23.20 27.47
C CYS A 93 -5.83 -21.93 28.34
N PRO A 94 -5.76 -22.03 29.69
CA PRO A 94 -5.56 -20.87 30.56
C PRO A 94 -4.28 -20.08 30.22
N ASP A 95 -3.27 -20.75 29.67
CA ASP A 95 -1.98 -20.17 29.30
C ASP A 95 -2.01 -19.30 28.05
N LEU A 96 -3.15 -19.21 27.36
CA LEU A 96 -3.28 -18.42 26.13
C LEU A 96 -2.84 -16.96 26.33
N THR A 97 -3.08 -16.39 27.51
CA THR A 97 -2.64 -15.03 27.84
C THR A 97 -1.11 -14.91 27.88
N LEU A 98 -0.43 -15.85 28.54
CA LEU A 98 1.03 -15.87 28.60
C LEU A 98 1.64 -16.13 27.22
N TYR A 99 1.04 -17.03 26.45
CA TYR A 99 1.44 -17.28 25.07
C TYR A 99 1.27 -16.03 24.19
N MET A 100 0.15 -15.30 24.32
CA MET A 100 -0.06 -14.04 23.60
C MET A 100 0.93 -12.96 24.02
N ASN A 101 1.35 -12.93 25.29
CA ASN A 101 2.39 -12.03 25.76
C ASN A 101 3.75 -12.37 25.12
N LEU A 102 4.10 -13.66 25.03
CA LEU A 102 5.31 -14.13 24.35
C LEU A 102 5.32 -13.71 22.87
N LEU A 103 4.21 -13.96 22.17
CA LEU A 103 4.07 -13.59 20.77
C LEU A 103 4.10 -12.06 20.59
N THR A 104 3.47 -11.30 21.48
CA THR A 104 3.54 -9.84 21.47
C THR A 104 4.96 -9.33 21.71
N ALA A 105 5.70 -9.96 22.63
CA ALA A 105 7.09 -9.60 22.94
C ALA A 105 8.03 -9.80 21.75
N PHE A 106 7.79 -10.84 20.92
CA PHE A 106 8.52 -11.04 19.67
C PHE A 106 8.48 -9.79 18.77
N PHE A 107 7.29 -9.21 18.57
CA PHE A 107 7.12 -8.03 17.71
C PHE A 107 7.50 -6.71 18.39
N THR A 108 7.26 -6.58 19.70
CA THR A 108 7.37 -5.29 20.41
C THR A 108 8.65 -5.17 21.23
N THR A 109 8.83 -6.02 22.24
CA THR A 109 9.96 -5.95 23.18
C THR A 109 11.29 -6.23 22.49
N PHE A 110 11.32 -7.25 21.64
CA PHE A 110 12.55 -7.76 21.03
C PHE A 110 12.73 -7.34 19.56
N SER A 111 11.75 -6.63 18.98
CA SER A 111 11.80 -6.11 17.60
C SER A 111 12.26 -7.14 16.56
N ARG A 112 11.79 -8.38 16.68
CA ARG A 112 12.31 -9.54 15.93
C ARG A 112 11.91 -9.56 14.45
N LEU A 113 11.07 -8.61 14.03
CA LEU A 113 10.61 -8.48 12.65
C LEU A 113 11.74 -8.04 11.70
N THR A 114 12.62 -7.12 12.12
CA THR A 114 13.76 -6.70 11.29
C THR A 114 14.77 -7.84 11.08
N PRO A 115 15.22 -8.58 12.12
CA PRO A 115 16.00 -9.80 11.92
C PRO A 115 15.32 -10.82 11.01
N LEU A 116 14.01 -11.03 11.14
CA LEU A 116 13.25 -11.92 10.27
C LEU A 116 13.39 -11.52 8.79
N TYR A 117 13.15 -10.24 8.49
CA TYR A 117 13.24 -9.72 7.12
C TYR A 117 14.64 -9.85 6.54
N LEU A 118 15.68 -9.55 7.33
CA LEU A 118 17.07 -9.72 6.93
C LEU A 118 17.39 -11.18 6.60
N THR A 119 16.96 -12.13 7.45
CA THR A 119 17.16 -13.56 7.21
C THR A 119 16.44 -14.03 5.95
N LEU A 120 15.16 -13.67 5.77
CA LEU A 120 14.38 -14.04 4.60
C LEU A 120 14.97 -13.47 3.31
N SER A 121 15.39 -12.20 3.33
CA SER A 121 16.02 -11.55 2.18
C SER A 121 17.35 -12.20 1.84
N LYS A 122 18.20 -12.51 2.83
CA LYS A 122 19.48 -13.19 2.61
C LYS A 122 19.30 -14.57 2.00
N LYS A 123 18.35 -15.36 2.52
CA LYS A 123 18.00 -16.68 1.98
C LYS A 123 17.47 -16.57 0.55
N ALA A 124 16.54 -15.65 0.29
CA ALA A 124 16.02 -15.42 -1.05
C ALA A 124 17.14 -15.05 -2.05
N SER A 125 18.09 -14.19 -1.67
CA SER A 125 19.21 -13.81 -2.53
C SER A 125 20.10 -15.00 -2.93
N SER A 126 20.23 -16.02 -2.07
CA SER A 126 20.98 -17.25 -2.40
C SER A 126 20.26 -18.21 -3.36
N LEU A 127 18.96 -18.01 -3.58
CA LEU A 127 18.16 -18.85 -4.47
C LEU A 127 18.18 -18.34 -5.92
N PRO A 128 17.91 -19.21 -6.91
CA PRO A 128 17.69 -18.80 -8.30
C PRO A 128 16.55 -17.77 -8.42
N GLU A 129 16.70 -16.77 -9.29
CA GLU A 129 15.75 -15.64 -9.42
C GLU A 129 14.29 -16.07 -9.56
N LYS A 130 14.03 -17.12 -10.35
CA LYS A 130 12.68 -17.64 -10.61
C LYS A 130 11.99 -18.21 -9.37
N THR A 131 12.74 -18.69 -8.37
CA THR A 131 12.18 -19.31 -7.16
C THR A 131 12.12 -18.35 -5.97
N ARG A 132 12.85 -17.21 -6.01
CA ARG A 132 12.89 -16.23 -4.90
C ARG A 132 11.52 -15.76 -4.48
N PHE A 133 10.69 -15.36 -5.44
CA PHE A 133 9.35 -14.85 -5.18
C PHE A 133 8.45 -15.90 -4.51
N GLN A 134 8.47 -17.13 -5.02
CA GLN A 134 7.66 -18.22 -4.48
C GLN A 134 8.11 -18.58 -3.06
N PHE A 135 9.43 -18.69 -2.83
CA PHE A 135 10.00 -18.90 -1.50
C PHE A 135 9.56 -17.82 -0.50
N LEU A 136 9.65 -16.55 -0.89
CA LEU A 136 9.24 -15.44 -0.03
C LEU A 136 7.74 -15.46 0.28
N ILE A 137 6.89 -15.81 -0.70
CA ILE A 137 5.44 -15.95 -0.47
C ILE A 137 5.16 -17.05 0.55
N GLU A 138 5.79 -18.23 0.41
CA GLU A 138 5.62 -19.35 1.32
C GLU A 138 6.05 -19.00 2.74
N ARG A 139 7.22 -18.36 2.89
CA ARG A 139 7.79 -18.01 4.20
C ARG A 139 7.08 -16.84 4.88
N THR A 140 6.51 -15.90 4.13
CA THR A 140 5.77 -14.76 4.71
C THR A 140 4.31 -15.09 5.00
N ARG A 141 3.77 -16.19 4.47
CA ARG A 141 2.35 -16.57 4.62
C ARG A 141 1.89 -16.63 6.08
N CYS A 142 2.69 -17.22 6.96
CA CYS A 142 2.32 -17.36 8.38
C CYS A 142 2.28 -15.99 9.07
N LEU A 143 3.25 -15.12 8.79
CA LEU A 143 3.29 -13.75 9.29
C LEU A 143 2.06 -12.94 8.85
N LEU A 144 1.71 -13.03 7.56
CA LEU A 144 0.62 -12.23 6.99
C LEU A 144 -0.78 -12.64 7.47
N ASN A 145 -0.96 -13.93 7.76
CA ASN A 145 -2.23 -14.47 8.28
C ASN A 145 -2.35 -14.36 9.81
N LEU A 146 -1.31 -13.88 10.49
CA LEU A 146 -1.24 -13.90 11.94
C LEU A 146 -2.44 -13.23 12.64
N PRO A 147 -2.92 -12.03 12.22
CA PRO A 147 -4.14 -11.43 12.79
C PRO A 147 -5.34 -12.36 12.75
N THR A 148 -5.53 -13.07 11.63
CA THR A 148 -6.63 -14.00 11.43
C THR A 148 -6.46 -15.25 12.29
N VAL A 149 -5.26 -15.82 12.35
CA VAL A 149 -4.99 -17.01 13.17
C VAL A 149 -5.21 -16.70 14.65
N ILE A 150 -4.76 -15.53 15.13
CA ILE A 150 -4.97 -15.08 16.51
C ILE A 150 -6.46 -14.85 16.79
N SER A 151 -7.17 -14.17 15.89
CA SER A 151 -8.61 -13.93 16.03
C SER A 151 -9.39 -15.25 16.16
N ASN A 152 -9.06 -16.24 15.34
CA ASN A 152 -9.65 -17.57 15.39
C ASN A 152 -9.34 -18.30 16.69
N ALA A 153 -8.09 -18.24 17.16
CA ALA A 153 -7.67 -18.86 18.42
C ALA A 153 -8.37 -18.23 19.63
N LEU A 154 -8.64 -16.93 19.60
CA LEU A 154 -9.30 -16.21 20.69
C LEU A 154 -10.83 -16.37 20.70
N LYS A 155 -11.44 -16.97 19.66
CA LYS A 155 -12.91 -17.19 19.54
C LYS A 155 -13.76 -15.96 19.90
N GLY A 156 -13.31 -14.76 19.48
CA GLY A 156 -13.99 -13.49 19.80
C GLY A 156 -13.56 -12.81 21.10
N GLY A 157 -12.58 -13.37 21.80
CA GLY A 157 -11.92 -12.76 22.96
C GLY A 157 -11.11 -11.50 22.61
N ARG A 158 -10.65 -10.79 23.64
CA ARG A 158 -9.92 -9.53 23.47
C ARG A 158 -8.55 -9.78 22.85
N GLN A 159 -8.38 -9.40 21.58
CA GLN A 159 -7.12 -9.46 20.87
C GLN A 159 -6.12 -8.41 21.38
N PRO A 160 -4.81 -8.74 21.48
CA PRO A 160 -3.78 -7.73 21.70
C PRO A 160 -3.80 -6.68 20.58
N ARG A 161 -3.72 -5.39 20.95
CA ARG A 161 -3.92 -4.27 20.00
C ARG A 161 -3.02 -4.36 18.77
N ILE A 162 -1.77 -4.78 18.92
CA ILE A 162 -0.82 -4.89 17.81
C ILE A 162 -1.28 -5.83 16.70
N PHE A 163 -2.11 -6.84 17.01
CA PHE A 163 -2.60 -7.81 16.04
C PHE A 163 -3.93 -7.43 15.42
N THR A 164 -4.50 -6.27 15.77
CA THR A 164 -5.63 -5.74 14.98
C THR A 164 -5.15 -5.46 13.55
N PRO A 165 -5.93 -5.83 12.51
CA PRO A 165 -5.48 -5.70 11.12
C PRO A 165 -4.89 -4.33 10.79
N GLU A 166 -5.57 -3.27 11.22
CA GLU A 166 -5.16 -1.90 10.98
C GLU A 166 -3.76 -1.59 11.52
N LEU A 167 -3.46 -1.97 12.77
CA LEU A 167 -2.15 -1.70 13.38
C LEU A 167 -1.09 -2.68 12.88
N PHE A 168 -1.45 -3.95 12.71
CA PHE A 168 -0.50 -4.99 12.32
C PHE A 168 0.08 -4.72 10.93
N TYR A 169 -0.76 -4.48 9.92
CA TYR A 169 -0.27 -4.26 8.55
C TYR A 169 0.48 -2.93 8.42
N CYS A 170 0.09 -1.89 9.17
CA CYS A 170 0.89 -0.67 9.27
C CYS A 170 2.27 -0.96 9.87
N PHE A 171 2.33 -1.75 10.95
CA PHE A 171 3.57 -2.13 11.61
C PHE A 171 4.49 -2.94 10.69
N LEU A 172 3.94 -3.88 9.91
CA LEU A 172 4.70 -4.66 8.93
C LEU A 172 5.39 -3.77 7.89
N MET A 173 4.68 -2.76 7.38
CA MET A 173 5.22 -1.84 6.38
C MET A 173 6.24 -0.87 6.95
N HIS A 174 6.08 -0.44 8.20
CA HIS A 174 7.01 0.48 8.85
C HIS A 174 8.42 -0.09 8.96
N GLN A 175 8.54 -1.38 9.23
CA GLN A 175 9.83 -2.05 9.38
C GLN A 175 10.53 -2.37 8.05
N LEU A 176 9.95 -2.01 6.90
CA LEU A 176 10.45 -2.29 5.54
C LEU A 176 11.03 -1.07 4.82
N GLN A 177 11.22 0.04 5.54
CA GLN A 177 11.72 1.30 4.99
C GLN A 177 13.22 1.31 4.65
N THR A 178 13.88 0.16 4.71
CA THR A 178 15.29 0.01 4.36
C THR A 178 15.44 -0.39 2.88
N PRO A 179 16.25 0.35 2.09
CA PRO A 179 16.51 0.00 0.69
C PRO A 179 17.22 -1.36 0.58
N GLY A 180 16.99 -2.09 -0.52
CA GLY A 180 17.62 -3.38 -0.78
C GLY A 180 16.76 -4.62 -0.48
N HIS A 181 15.51 -4.42 -0.05
CA HIS A 181 14.53 -5.48 0.21
C HIS A 181 13.36 -5.50 -0.79
N ASP A 182 13.57 -4.98 -2.00
CA ASP A 182 12.51 -4.71 -2.99
C ASP A 182 11.64 -5.94 -3.30
N GLN A 183 12.23 -7.14 -3.42
CA GLN A 183 11.48 -8.39 -3.64
C GLN A 183 10.60 -8.77 -2.44
N LEU A 184 11.12 -8.64 -1.22
CA LEU A 184 10.35 -8.89 -0.01
C LEU A 184 9.22 -7.85 0.15
N ASN A 185 9.53 -6.58 -0.13
CA ASN A 185 8.55 -5.49 -0.12
C ASN A 185 7.43 -5.75 -1.13
N ALA A 186 7.78 -6.20 -2.34
CA ALA A 186 6.81 -6.57 -3.37
C ALA A 186 5.91 -7.73 -2.93
N VAL A 187 6.49 -8.77 -2.30
CA VAL A 187 5.73 -9.91 -1.77
C VAL A 187 4.79 -9.46 -0.66
N LEU A 188 5.29 -8.76 0.36
CA LEU A 188 4.48 -8.33 1.49
C LEU A 188 3.36 -7.37 1.05
N LEU A 189 3.67 -6.39 0.19
CA LEU A 189 2.67 -5.48 -0.39
C LEU A 189 1.59 -6.24 -1.16
N SER A 190 1.99 -7.09 -2.11
CA SER A 190 1.05 -7.80 -2.98
C SER A 190 0.20 -8.82 -2.24
N GLN A 191 0.79 -9.58 -1.31
CA GLN A 191 0.08 -10.58 -0.53
C GLN A 191 -0.87 -9.93 0.49
N CYS A 192 -0.50 -8.83 1.15
CA CYS A 192 -1.45 -8.08 1.99
C CYS A 192 -2.65 -7.60 1.18
N CYS A 193 -2.42 -7.10 -0.04
CA CYS A 193 -3.49 -6.66 -0.92
C CYS A 193 -4.39 -7.82 -1.37
N LEU A 194 -3.83 -8.99 -1.68
CA LEU A 194 -4.59 -10.20 -2.02
C LEU A 194 -5.44 -10.71 -0.84
N LEU A 195 -4.97 -10.52 0.39
CA LEU A 195 -5.72 -10.85 1.62
C LEU A 195 -6.82 -9.81 1.96
N GLY A 196 -7.05 -8.82 1.09
CA GLY A 196 -8.05 -7.77 1.30
C GLY A 196 -7.61 -6.65 2.24
N GLN A 197 -6.32 -6.58 2.60
CA GLN A 197 -5.77 -5.65 3.59
C GLN A 197 -5.10 -4.41 2.96
N GLY A 198 -5.28 -4.24 1.64
CA GLY A 198 -4.61 -3.19 0.87
C GLY A 198 -4.92 -1.78 1.35
N THR A 199 -6.13 -1.51 1.86
CA THR A 199 -6.49 -0.18 2.38
C THR A 199 -5.60 0.24 3.56
N TYR A 200 -5.29 -0.68 4.48
CA TYR A 200 -4.43 -0.37 5.63
C TYR A 200 -2.98 -0.16 5.19
N VAL A 201 -2.47 -1.03 4.32
CA VAL A 201 -1.11 -0.96 3.79
C VAL A 201 -0.88 0.35 3.03
N TRP A 202 -1.75 0.69 2.08
CA TRP A 202 -1.60 1.90 1.31
C TRP A 202 -1.82 3.16 2.14
N SER A 203 -2.73 3.15 3.11
CA SER A 203 -2.89 4.28 4.05
C SER A 203 -1.62 4.58 4.82
N TYR A 204 -0.88 3.54 5.24
CA TYR A 204 0.44 3.70 5.84
C TYR A 204 1.45 4.30 4.84
N ILE A 205 1.54 3.73 3.64
CA ILE A 205 2.49 4.15 2.60
C ILE A 205 2.25 5.63 2.22
N PHE A 206 1.01 6.06 2.06
CA PHE A 206 0.69 7.47 1.76
C PHE A 206 1.12 8.40 2.87
N ARG A 207 0.85 8.05 4.14
CA ARG A 207 1.32 8.84 5.30
C ARG A 207 2.83 8.98 5.32
N HIS A 208 3.53 7.91 4.96
CA HIS A 208 4.98 7.92 4.93
C HIS A 208 5.52 8.80 3.80
N ILE A 209 4.98 8.69 2.59
CA ILE A 209 5.39 9.49 1.42
C ILE A 209 5.06 10.98 1.62
N CYS A 210 3.92 11.31 2.22
CA CYS A 210 3.46 12.69 2.39
C CYS A 210 4.19 13.46 3.53
N ARG A 211 5.12 12.84 4.25
CA ARG A 211 5.97 13.53 5.24
C ARG A 211 7.11 14.27 4.53
N ALA A 212 7.60 15.36 5.13
CA ALA A 212 8.56 16.29 4.52
C ALA A 212 9.84 15.62 3.95
N ASP A 213 10.28 14.50 4.52
CA ASP A 213 11.44 13.72 4.05
C ASP A 213 11.07 12.50 3.17
N GLY A 214 9.78 12.17 3.05
CA GLY A 214 9.28 10.88 2.53
C GLY A 214 9.23 10.73 1.00
N LEU A 215 9.53 11.78 0.25
CA LEU A 215 9.63 11.71 -1.21
C LEU A 215 10.85 10.91 -1.69
N GLY A 216 11.96 10.94 -0.93
CA GLY A 216 13.13 10.08 -1.17
C GLY A 216 12.84 8.60 -0.94
N ASP A 217 11.99 8.29 0.05
CA ASP A 217 11.60 6.92 0.41
C ASP A 217 10.56 6.31 -0.57
N CYS A 218 10.02 7.12 -1.49
CA CYS A 218 9.08 6.62 -2.50
C CYS A 218 9.74 5.67 -3.51
N GLU A 219 11.07 5.72 -3.64
CA GLU A 219 11.80 4.76 -4.45
C GLU A 219 11.59 3.31 -4.01
N ILE A 220 11.43 3.08 -2.70
CA ILE A 220 11.24 1.74 -2.13
C ILE A 220 9.91 1.16 -2.61
N TRP A 221 8.83 1.94 -2.48
CA TRP A 221 7.47 1.51 -2.84
C TRP A 221 7.28 1.39 -4.34
N SER A 222 7.89 2.29 -5.11
CA SER A 222 7.86 2.19 -6.58
C SER A 222 8.64 0.99 -7.09
N SER A 223 9.80 0.66 -6.48
CA SER A 223 10.57 -0.54 -6.82
C SER A 223 9.79 -1.80 -6.46
N ALA A 224 9.22 -1.86 -5.26
CA ALA A 224 8.37 -2.96 -4.82
C ALA A 224 7.19 -3.19 -5.78
N LEU A 225 6.48 -2.11 -6.14
CA LEU A 225 5.34 -2.20 -7.05
C LEU A 225 5.72 -2.69 -8.45
N SER A 226 6.90 -2.32 -8.95
CA SER A 226 7.42 -2.77 -10.25
C SER A 226 7.67 -4.29 -10.32
N LEU A 227 7.85 -4.94 -9.16
CA LEU A 227 8.10 -6.38 -9.04
C LEU A 227 6.83 -7.17 -8.70
N VAL A 228 5.68 -6.52 -8.52
CA VAL A 228 4.41 -7.20 -8.23
C VAL A 228 3.97 -8.03 -9.44
N SER A 229 3.69 -9.32 -9.21
CA SER A 229 3.19 -10.21 -10.24
C SER A 229 1.85 -9.76 -10.82
N GLY A 230 1.62 -10.00 -12.12
CA GLY A 230 0.37 -9.61 -12.80
C GLY A 230 -0.91 -10.11 -12.13
N ARG A 231 -0.89 -11.30 -11.48
CA ARG A 231 -2.03 -11.85 -10.72
C ARG A 231 -2.46 -11.01 -9.53
N ALA A 232 -1.52 -10.28 -8.90
CA ALA A 232 -1.75 -9.48 -7.72
C ALA A 232 -1.81 -7.97 -8.03
N LEU A 233 -1.59 -7.60 -9.29
CA LEU A 233 -1.46 -6.21 -9.69
C LEU A 233 -2.77 -5.45 -9.48
N GLU A 234 -3.91 -5.99 -9.92
CA GLU A 234 -5.20 -5.32 -9.71
C GLU A 234 -5.55 -5.14 -8.23
N SER A 235 -5.39 -6.19 -7.42
CA SER A 235 -5.64 -6.11 -5.97
C SER A 235 -4.72 -5.10 -5.28
N THR A 236 -3.54 -4.85 -5.83
CA THR A 236 -2.57 -3.87 -5.31
C THR A 236 -2.89 -2.45 -5.79
N LEU A 237 -3.29 -2.28 -7.06
CA LEU A 237 -3.54 -0.97 -7.67
C LEU A 237 -4.89 -0.36 -7.25
N VAL A 238 -5.93 -1.16 -7.01
CA VAL A 238 -7.24 -0.63 -6.57
C VAL A 238 -7.14 0.19 -5.27
N PRO A 239 -6.59 -0.34 -4.15
CA PRO A 239 -6.44 0.44 -2.92
C PRO A 239 -5.46 1.60 -3.07
N LEU A 240 -4.43 1.47 -3.92
CA LEU A 240 -3.54 2.58 -4.28
C LEU A 240 -4.33 3.74 -4.89
N LEU A 241 -5.02 3.47 -6.00
CA LEU A 241 -5.69 4.49 -6.81
C LEU A 241 -6.94 5.05 -6.13
N SER A 242 -7.63 4.26 -5.32
CA SER A 242 -8.81 4.74 -4.59
C SER A 242 -8.47 5.53 -3.33
N GLY A 243 -7.32 5.23 -2.70
CA GLY A 243 -6.89 5.83 -1.44
C GLY A 243 -5.83 6.94 -1.56
N ALA A 244 -5.13 7.05 -2.68
CA ALA A 244 -4.10 8.08 -2.84
C ALA A 244 -4.72 9.48 -2.74
N PRO A 245 -4.16 10.37 -1.90
CA PRO A 245 -4.77 11.67 -1.61
C PRO A 245 -4.64 12.66 -2.76
N HIS A 246 -3.67 12.45 -3.65
CA HIS A 246 -3.42 13.28 -4.81
C HIS A 246 -2.69 12.49 -5.91
N PRO A 247 -2.89 12.79 -7.21
CA PRO A 247 -2.22 12.08 -8.30
C PRO A 247 -0.70 12.12 -8.26
N PHE A 248 -0.11 13.15 -7.65
CA PHE A 248 1.34 13.25 -7.40
C PHE A 248 1.87 12.11 -6.51
N VAL A 249 1.11 11.71 -5.48
CA VAL A 249 1.51 10.58 -4.61
C VAL A 249 1.39 9.27 -5.39
N ALA A 250 0.32 9.12 -6.19
CA ALA A 250 0.15 7.96 -7.05
C ALA A 250 1.26 7.85 -8.11
N SER A 251 1.70 8.98 -8.70
CA SER A 251 2.79 9.01 -9.68
C SER A 251 4.13 8.62 -9.08
N ALA A 252 4.40 9.06 -7.85
CA ALA A 252 5.58 8.68 -7.11
C ALA A 252 5.64 7.14 -6.96
N CYS A 253 4.54 6.51 -6.53
CA CYS A 253 4.45 5.05 -6.38
C CYS A 253 4.49 4.29 -7.71
N LEU A 254 3.84 4.79 -8.77
CA LEU A 254 3.70 4.07 -10.05
C LEU A 254 4.88 4.27 -11.00
N SER A 255 5.76 5.24 -10.73
CA SER A 255 6.85 5.66 -11.60
C SER A 255 7.70 4.51 -12.16
N LYS A 256 8.26 3.64 -11.30
CA LYS A 256 9.10 2.50 -11.72
C LYS A 256 8.30 1.40 -12.43
N LEU A 257 7.07 1.14 -12.02
CA LEU A 257 6.18 0.18 -12.71
C LEU A 257 5.92 0.61 -14.16
N LEU A 258 5.75 1.92 -14.38
CA LEU A 258 5.43 2.52 -15.67
C LEU A 258 6.67 2.88 -16.51
N SER A 259 7.89 2.86 -15.94
CA SER A 259 9.12 3.18 -16.67
C SER A 259 9.83 1.97 -17.30
N ASN A 260 9.53 0.75 -16.85
CA ASN A 260 10.23 -0.46 -17.26
C ASN A 260 9.56 -1.10 -18.49
N SER A 261 10.32 -1.36 -19.56
CA SER A 261 9.72 -1.82 -20.82
C SER A 261 9.32 -3.30 -20.75
N THR A 262 8.02 -3.52 -20.96
CA THR A 262 7.37 -4.52 -21.83
C THR A 262 6.13 -5.14 -21.16
N ASN A 263 6.30 -6.06 -20.21
CA ASN A 263 5.15 -6.81 -19.65
C ASN A 263 4.42 -6.07 -18.52
N SER A 264 5.16 -5.43 -17.60
CA SER A 264 4.56 -4.80 -16.41
C SER A 264 3.68 -3.59 -16.74
N VAL A 265 4.09 -2.77 -17.71
CA VAL A 265 3.31 -1.60 -18.16
C VAL A 265 2.04 -2.07 -18.87
N SER A 266 2.14 -3.10 -19.71
CA SER A 266 0.98 -3.67 -20.40
C SER A 266 -0.03 -4.28 -19.43
N ASP A 267 0.45 -4.93 -18.38
CA ASP A 267 -0.41 -5.41 -17.30
C ASP A 267 -1.08 -4.25 -16.54
N ALA A 268 -0.35 -3.17 -16.24
CA ALA A 268 -0.88 -1.98 -15.59
C ALA A 268 -1.98 -1.30 -16.44
N PHE A 269 -1.73 -1.11 -17.73
CA PHE A 269 -2.71 -0.53 -18.66
C PHE A 269 -3.96 -1.40 -18.82
N ARG A 270 -3.79 -2.73 -18.84
CA ARG A 270 -4.91 -3.66 -18.83
C ARG A 270 -5.75 -3.52 -17.55
N VAL A 271 -5.11 -3.33 -16.39
CA VAL A 271 -5.81 -3.01 -15.13
C VAL A 271 -6.51 -1.66 -15.23
N PHE A 272 -5.83 -0.60 -15.67
CA PHE A 272 -6.44 0.73 -15.82
C PHE A 272 -7.67 0.70 -16.72
N HIS A 273 -7.59 0.02 -17.86
CA HIS A 273 -8.73 -0.17 -18.75
C HIS A 273 -9.91 -0.85 -18.02
N ARG A 274 -9.67 -1.91 -17.23
CA ARG A 274 -10.73 -2.54 -16.43
C ARG A 274 -11.32 -1.60 -15.40
N LEU A 275 -10.48 -0.83 -14.70
CA LEU A 275 -10.91 0.10 -13.65
C LEU A 275 -11.67 1.32 -14.16
N LEU A 276 -11.42 1.73 -15.40
CA LEU A 276 -12.07 2.89 -16.03
C LEU A 276 -13.35 2.52 -16.79
N LEU A 277 -13.38 1.36 -17.47
CA LEU A 277 -14.45 1.00 -18.41
C LEU A 277 -15.35 -0.16 -17.94
N LEU A 278 -14.81 -1.12 -17.18
CA LEU A 278 -15.55 -2.33 -16.80
C LEU A 278 -16.05 -2.29 -15.35
N ARG A 279 -15.30 -1.63 -14.48
CA ARG A 279 -15.67 -1.39 -13.08
C ARG A 279 -16.08 0.07 -12.92
N HIS A 280 -16.98 0.31 -11.97
CA HIS A 280 -17.38 1.66 -11.58
C HIS A 280 -17.30 1.78 -10.06
N PHE A 281 -17.00 2.99 -9.60
CA PHE A 281 -16.84 3.31 -8.20
C PHE A 281 -17.66 4.57 -7.89
N VAL A 282 -18.13 4.68 -6.66
CA VAL A 282 -18.95 5.84 -6.23
C VAL A 282 -18.15 7.13 -6.30
N LYS A 283 -16.87 7.09 -5.95
CA LYS A 283 -15.98 8.26 -5.97
C LYS A 283 -15.12 8.27 -7.23
N PRO A 284 -14.84 9.46 -7.81
CA PRO A 284 -13.96 9.60 -8.97
C PRO A 284 -12.45 9.49 -8.65
N THR A 285 -12.07 9.00 -7.47
CA THR A 285 -10.66 8.98 -7.04
C THR A 285 -9.77 8.16 -7.97
N ILE A 286 -10.26 7.02 -8.45
CA ILE A 286 -9.52 6.16 -9.37
C ILE A 286 -9.22 6.86 -10.72
N PRO A 287 -10.21 7.38 -11.48
CA PRO A 287 -9.91 8.06 -12.74
C PRO A 287 -9.04 9.30 -12.54
N ILE A 288 -9.26 10.05 -11.44
CA ILE A 288 -8.41 11.19 -11.06
C ILE A 288 -6.95 10.75 -10.91
N ASN A 289 -6.72 9.70 -10.11
CA ASN A 289 -5.37 9.25 -9.80
C ASN A 289 -4.72 8.53 -10.99
N ILE A 290 -5.46 7.83 -11.84
CA ILE A 290 -4.91 7.24 -13.08
C ILE A 290 -4.45 8.34 -14.02
N PHE A 291 -5.35 9.23 -14.47
CA PHE A 291 -5.00 10.22 -15.49
C PHE A 291 -4.06 11.30 -14.96
N GLY A 292 -4.25 11.75 -13.73
CA GLY A 292 -3.33 12.71 -13.12
C GLY A 292 -1.93 12.14 -12.90
N CYS A 293 -1.80 10.85 -12.54
CA CYS A 293 -0.50 10.18 -12.44
C CYS A 293 0.19 10.11 -13.80
N LEU A 294 -0.53 9.66 -14.83
CA LEU A 294 0.01 9.55 -16.19
C LEU A 294 0.42 10.93 -16.73
N GLY A 295 -0.37 11.97 -16.48
CA GLY A 295 -0.05 13.34 -16.90
C GLY A 295 1.20 13.87 -16.21
N GLU A 296 1.31 13.66 -14.90
CA GLU A 296 2.49 14.00 -14.10
C GLU A 296 3.76 13.30 -14.63
N LEU A 297 3.67 11.99 -14.91
CA LEU A 297 4.79 11.21 -15.40
C LEU A 297 5.22 11.64 -16.81
N VAL A 298 4.28 11.86 -17.74
CA VAL A 298 4.59 12.34 -19.08
C VAL A 298 5.24 13.72 -19.03
N SER A 299 4.69 14.64 -18.23
CA SER A 299 5.23 16.01 -18.08
C SER A 299 6.67 15.98 -17.55
N ARG A 300 6.93 15.21 -16.49
CA ARG A 300 8.27 15.06 -15.91
C ARG A 300 9.24 14.34 -16.86
N TRP A 301 8.81 13.25 -17.49
CA TRP A 301 9.66 12.46 -18.37
C TRP A 301 9.89 13.11 -19.74
N HIS A 302 9.11 14.11 -20.13
CA HIS A 302 9.29 14.78 -21.42
C HIS A 302 10.72 15.33 -21.57
N THR A 303 11.31 15.85 -20.50
CA THR A 303 12.69 16.34 -20.46
C THR A 303 13.68 15.23 -20.09
N GLU A 304 13.36 14.42 -19.08
CA GLU A 304 14.28 13.40 -18.54
C GLU A 304 14.45 12.17 -19.44
N LYS A 305 13.34 11.70 -20.06
CA LYS A 305 13.23 10.44 -20.79
C LYS A 305 12.23 10.57 -21.96
N PRO A 306 12.53 11.40 -22.98
CA PRO A 306 11.57 11.82 -24.00
C PRO A 306 10.93 10.66 -24.77
N LYS A 307 11.68 9.59 -25.06
CA LYS A 307 11.14 8.40 -25.74
C LYS A 307 10.08 7.68 -24.89
N GLN A 308 10.33 7.53 -23.59
CA GLN A 308 9.38 6.89 -22.66
C GLN A 308 8.16 7.78 -22.42
N ALA A 309 8.35 9.10 -22.34
CA ALA A 309 7.25 10.04 -22.23
C ALA A 309 6.32 9.97 -23.44
N LYS A 310 6.89 9.92 -24.66
CA LYS A 310 6.13 9.78 -25.90
C LYS A 310 5.36 8.45 -25.95
N GLU A 311 6.00 7.33 -25.61
CA GLU A 311 5.32 6.02 -25.56
C GLU A 311 4.19 6.01 -24.54
N LEU A 312 4.44 6.50 -23.31
CA LEU A 312 3.42 6.58 -22.26
C LEU A 312 2.25 7.48 -22.69
N TYR A 313 2.55 8.59 -23.36
CA TYR A 313 1.55 9.49 -23.92
C TYR A 313 0.67 8.78 -24.95
N GLU A 314 1.29 8.18 -25.98
CA GLU A 314 0.58 7.50 -27.07
C GLU A 314 -0.32 6.38 -26.54
N ARG A 315 0.19 5.58 -25.59
CA ARG A 315 -0.60 4.53 -24.94
C ARG A 315 -1.76 5.09 -24.12
N THR A 316 -1.54 6.13 -23.32
CA THR A 316 -2.59 6.75 -22.51
C THR A 316 -3.69 7.34 -23.38
N GLU A 317 -3.31 8.04 -24.45
CA GLU A 317 -4.24 8.65 -25.40
C GLU A 317 -5.05 7.57 -26.14
N THR A 318 -4.40 6.54 -26.68
CA THR A 318 -5.04 5.54 -27.55
C THR A 318 -5.74 4.40 -26.81
N GLU A 319 -5.15 3.89 -25.72
CA GLU A 319 -5.68 2.73 -24.97
C GLU A 319 -6.69 3.12 -23.90
N LEU A 320 -6.63 4.35 -23.37
CA LEU A 320 -7.51 4.79 -22.28
C LEU A 320 -8.42 5.95 -22.73
N GLY A 321 -7.83 7.12 -23.03
CA GLY A 321 -8.58 8.35 -23.29
C GLY A 321 -9.57 8.26 -24.45
N LEU A 322 -9.06 7.99 -25.66
CA LEU A 322 -9.90 7.84 -26.85
C LEU A 322 -10.85 6.64 -26.76
N ARG A 323 -10.50 5.59 -26.00
CA ARG A 323 -11.44 4.47 -25.75
C ARG A 323 -12.60 4.90 -24.89
N ILE A 324 -12.35 5.65 -23.81
CA ILE A 324 -13.40 6.22 -22.96
C ILE A 324 -14.31 7.14 -23.78
N LEU A 325 -13.75 7.99 -24.64
CA LEU A 325 -14.55 8.85 -25.51
C LEU A 325 -15.46 8.03 -26.45
N ARG A 326 -14.95 6.96 -27.07
CA ARG A 326 -15.75 6.09 -27.94
C ARG A 326 -16.87 5.39 -27.19
N VAL A 327 -16.60 4.86 -25.99
CA VAL A 327 -17.64 4.21 -25.16
C VAL A 327 -18.64 5.24 -24.63
N TRP A 328 -18.19 6.46 -24.33
CA TRP A 328 -19.07 7.55 -23.96
C TRP A 328 -19.99 7.94 -25.12
N ALA A 329 -19.47 7.94 -26.35
CA ALA A 329 -20.23 8.28 -27.54
C ALA A 329 -21.15 7.17 -28.07
N ASP A 330 -20.93 5.93 -27.65
CA ASP A 330 -21.67 4.78 -28.17
C ASP A 330 -23.12 4.72 -27.63
N VAL A 331 -24.08 4.72 -28.57
CA VAL A 331 -25.52 4.65 -28.27
C VAL A 331 -25.87 3.37 -27.50
N THR A 332 -25.28 2.23 -27.87
CA THR A 332 -25.61 0.96 -27.22
C THR A 332 -25.11 0.91 -25.78
N SER A 333 -23.94 1.48 -25.52
CA SER A 333 -23.40 1.68 -24.17
C SER A 333 -24.31 2.57 -23.33
N ILE A 334 -24.76 3.71 -23.88
CA ILE A 334 -25.70 4.62 -23.20
C ILE A 334 -26.98 3.89 -22.78
N GLN A 335 -27.55 3.08 -23.68
CA GLN A 335 -28.80 2.36 -23.43
C GLN A 335 -28.68 1.20 -22.43
N ARG A 336 -27.49 0.56 -22.34
CA ARG A 336 -27.29 -0.66 -21.54
C ARG A 336 -26.66 -0.43 -20.17
N SER A 337 -26.14 0.76 -19.90
CA SER A 337 -25.43 1.06 -18.65
C SER A 337 -26.32 1.82 -17.67
N SER A 338 -26.05 1.65 -16.37
CA SER A 338 -26.75 2.38 -15.33
C SER A 338 -26.34 3.86 -15.32
N LEU A 339 -27.18 4.73 -14.74
CA LEU A 339 -26.85 6.14 -14.55
C LEU A 339 -25.51 6.32 -13.82
N GLN A 340 -25.24 5.52 -12.78
CA GLN A 340 -23.99 5.57 -12.03
C GLN A 340 -22.77 5.21 -12.90
N GLN A 341 -22.89 4.22 -13.78
CA GLN A 341 -21.84 3.88 -14.73
C GLN A 341 -21.60 5.02 -15.74
N ARG A 342 -22.65 5.69 -16.21
CA ARG A 342 -22.54 6.85 -17.12
C ARG A 342 -21.90 8.06 -16.44
N VAL A 343 -22.23 8.30 -15.18
CA VAL A 343 -21.57 9.33 -14.35
C VAL A 343 -20.08 9.02 -14.21
N TYR A 344 -19.72 7.79 -13.82
CA TYR A 344 -18.32 7.39 -13.65
C TYR A 344 -17.52 7.43 -14.96
N LEU A 345 -18.13 7.03 -16.08
CA LEU A 345 -17.53 7.14 -17.41
C LEU A 345 -17.29 8.61 -17.80
N SER A 346 -18.26 9.49 -17.51
CA SER A 346 -18.12 10.92 -17.76
C SER A 346 -17.02 11.54 -16.89
N GLN A 347 -16.95 11.18 -15.61
CA GLN A 347 -15.85 11.58 -14.70
C GLN A 347 -14.49 11.14 -15.25
N SER A 348 -14.40 9.92 -15.78
CA SER A 348 -13.17 9.39 -16.39
C SER A 348 -12.77 10.15 -17.65
N LEU A 349 -13.75 10.49 -18.50
CA LEU A 349 -13.53 11.28 -19.72
C LEU A 349 -12.99 12.67 -19.41
N ILE A 350 -13.57 13.33 -18.41
CA ILE A 350 -13.13 14.66 -17.98
C ILE A 350 -11.76 14.60 -17.33
N ALA A 351 -11.50 13.61 -16.47
CA ALA A 351 -10.19 13.43 -15.84
C ALA A 351 -9.08 13.22 -16.89
N TRP A 352 -9.35 12.51 -17.98
CA TRP A 352 -8.42 12.40 -19.11
C TRP A 352 -8.10 13.77 -19.73
N VAL A 353 -9.11 14.60 -19.99
CA VAL A 353 -8.89 15.92 -20.59
C VAL A 353 -8.20 16.87 -19.59
N THR A 354 -8.70 16.98 -18.35
CA THR A 354 -8.20 17.96 -17.37
C THR A 354 -6.89 17.58 -16.71
N LEU A 355 -6.67 16.31 -16.40
CA LEU A 355 -5.54 15.88 -15.58
C LEU A 355 -4.42 15.22 -16.39
N PHE A 356 -4.75 14.73 -17.60
CA PHE A 356 -3.76 14.21 -18.52
C PHE A 356 -3.48 15.22 -19.64
N ARG A 357 -4.40 15.44 -20.58
CA ARG A 357 -4.11 16.23 -21.79
C ARG A 357 -3.64 17.65 -21.50
N ARG A 358 -4.30 18.39 -20.59
CA ARG A 358 -3.87 19.76 -20.20
C ARG A 358 -2.50 19.83 -19.50
N ARG A 359 -1.96 18.72 -19.00
CA ARG A 359 -0.65 18.66 -18.32
C ARG A 359 0.48 18.21 -19.25
N VAL A 360 0.15 17.59 -20.37
CA VAL A 360 1.11 17.11 -21.34
C VAL A 360 1.65 18.31 -22.14
N PRO A 361 2.97 18.41 -22.37
CA PRO A 361 3.55 19.48 -23.19
C PRO A 361 2.96 19.53 -24.60
N ASP A 362 2.71 20.73 -25.11
CA ASP A 362 2.10 20.96 -26.43
C ASP A 362 2.86 20.28 -27.58
N SER A 363 4.18 20.12 -27.45
CA SER A 363 5.03 19.40 -28.41
C SER A 363 4.70 17.91 -28.57
N LEU A 364 4.04 17.30 -27.58
CA LEU A 364 3.53 15.93 -27.65
C LEU A 364 2.05 15.86 -28.04
N LEU A 365 1.30 16.95 -27.82
CA LEU A 365 -0.09 17.03 -28.22
C LEU A 365 -0.15 17.02 -29.75
N GLY A 366 -0.73 15.96 -30.30
CA GLY A 366 -1.10 15.93 -31.71
C GLY A 366 -2.40 16.69 -31.94
N ASP A 367 -2.61 17.11 -33.18
CA ASP A 367 -3.89 17.70 -33.60
C ASP A 367 -5.04 16.73 -33.28
N ILE A 368 -6.15 17.30 -32.82
CA ILE A 368 -7.37 16.52 -32.59
C ILE A 368 -7.88 16.08 -33.96
N ASN A 369 -7.71 14.79 -34.25
CA ASN A 369 -8.12 14.26 -35.54
C ASN A 369 -9.65 14.32 -35.71
N GLN A 370 -10.11 14.34 -36.97
CA GLN A 370 -11.53 14.37 -37.32
C GLN A 370 -12.34 13.24 -36.67
N SER A 371 -11.73 12.08 -36.40
CA SER A 371 -12.40 10.96 -35.74
C SER A 371 -12.74 11.25 -34.27
N THR A 372 -11.90 12.01 -33.58
CA THR A 372 -12.13 12.44 -32.18
C THR A 372 -13.23 13.48 -32.14
N VAL A 373 -13.17 14.46 -33.04
CA VAL A 373 -14.24 15.46 -33.26
C VAL A 373 -15.59 14.79 -33.51
N SER A 374 -15.61 13.85 -34.46
CA SER A 374 -16.81 13.07 -34.79
C SER A 374 -17.34 12.29 -33.56
N SER A 375 -16.45 11.67 -32.78
CA SER A 375 -16.85 10.95 -31.57
C SER A 375 -17.50 11.86 -30.52
N VAL A 376 -16.97 13.08 -30.32
CA VAL A 376 -17.58 14.07 -29.41
C VAL A 376 -18.99 14.44 -29.88
N LEU A 377 -19.16 14.82 -31.15
CA LEU A 377 -20.45 15.23 -31.70
C LEU A 377 -21.48 14.10 -31.71
N CYS A 378 -21.06 12.88 -32.09
CA CYS A 378 -21.89 11.68 -32.01
C CYS A 378 -22.34 11.41 -30.57
N GLY A 379 -21.43 11.53 -29.60
CA GLY A 379 -21.77 11.31 -28.19
C GLY A 379 -22.74 12.34 -27.63
N ILE A 380 -22.58 13.63 -27.98
CA ILE A 380 -23.55 14.67 -27.63
C ILE A 380 -24.93 14.32 -28.20
N THR A 381 -24.99 14.01 -29.49
CA THR A 381 -26.24 13.65 -30.19
C THR A 381 -26.90 12.42 -29.56
N ALA A 382 -26.12 11.40 -29.23
CA ALA A 382 -26.60 10.17 -28.62
C ALA A 382 -27.20 10.41 -27.22
N HIS A 383 -26.55 11.22 -26.38
CA HIS A 383 -27.11 11.57 -25.07
C HIS A 383 -28.36 12.42 -25.19
N LEU A 384 -28.39 13.42 -26.09
CA LEU A 384 -29.57 14.26 -26.32
C LEU A 384 -30.78 13.46 -26.81
N SER A 385 -30.53 12.42 -27.58
CA SER A 385 -31.56 11.49 -28.09
C SER A 385 -32.04 10.50 -27.03
N CYS A 386 -31.42 10.46 -25.85
CA CYS A 386 -31.83 9.59 -24.77
C CYS A 386 -33.20 10.03 -24.19
N ASN A 387 -34.06 9.07 -23.91
CA ASN A 387 -35.34 9.28 -23.26
C ASN A 387 -35.21 9.50 -21.74
N VAL A 388 -34.05 9.18 -21.14
CA VAL A 388 -33.75 9.43 -19.72
C VAL A 388 -33.25 10.85 -19.54
N ASN A 389 -34.02 11.67 -18.80
CA ASN A 389 -33.71 13.09 -18.64
C ASN A 389 -32.34 13.32 -17.98
N GLU A 390 -32.00 12.48 -17.01
CA GLU A 390 -30.74 12.56 -16.27
C GLU A 390 -29.53 12.42 -17.19
N LEU A 391 -29.61 11.48 -18.13
CA LEU A 391 -28.56 11.21 -19.11
C LEU A 391 -28.49 12.28 -20.20
N ARG A 392 -29.62 12.85 -20.63
CA ARG A 392 -29.63 14.00 -21.55
C ARG A 392 -28.90 15.19 -20.95
N VAL A 393 -29.28 15.58 -19.74
CA VAL A 393 -28.71 16.75 -19.04
C VAL A 393 -27.23 16.51 -18.73
N LEU A 394 -26.84 15.29 -18.34
CA LEU A 394 -25.44 14.91 -18.20
C LEU A 394 -24.68 15.09 -19.52
N GLY A 395 -25.24 14.61 -20.64
CA GLY A 395 -24.65 14.75 -21.96
C GLY A 395 -24.54 16.19 -22.44
N MET A 396 -25.53 17.05 -22.12
CA MET A 396 -25.47 18.49 -22.37
C MET A 396 -24.27 19.11 -21.65
N ALA A 397 -24.19 18.93 -20.32
CA ALA A 397 -23.13 19.53 -19.50
C ALA A 397 -21.73 19.06 -19.89
N VAL A 398 -21.55 17.75 -20.08
CA VAL A 398 -20.27 17.19 -20.51
C VAL A 398 -19.95 17.61 -21.94
N GLY A 399 -20.96 17.66 -22.82
CA GLY A 399 -20.82 18.06 -24.22
C GLY A 399 -20.33 19.50 -24.40
N GLU A 400 -20.98 20.46 -23.74
CA GLU A 400 -20.54 21.87 -23.70
C GLU A 400 -19.09 21.97 -23.27
N TRP A 401 -18.77 21.27 -22.17
CA TRP A 401 -17.45 21.29 -21.58
C TRP A 401 -16.39 20.66 -22.50
N LEU A 402 -16.68 19.54 -23.16
CA LEU A 402 -15.73 18.94 -24.12
C LEU A 402 -15.52 19.86 -25.32
N VAL A 403 -16.59 20.47 -25.84
CA VAL A 403 -16.49 21.40 -26.98
C VAL A 403 -15.68 22.63 -26.60
N SER A 404 -15.80 23.15 -25.37
CA SER A 404 -14.95 24.27 -24.92
C SER A 404 -13.48 23.89 -24.76
N ASN A 405 -13.17 22.62 -24.49
CA ASN A 405 -11.82 22.15 -24.15
C ASN A 405 -11.02 21.55 -25.31
N PHE A 406 -11.71 21.14 -26.37
CA PHE A 406 -11.09 20.67 -27.61
C PHE A 406 -11.05 21.77 -28.68
N ARG A 407 -11.35 23.02 -28.30
CA ARG A 407 -11.45 24.20 -29.18
C ARG A 407 -10.16 24.58 -29.90
N GLU A 408 -9.01 24.31 -29.30
CA GLU A 408 -7.71 24.63 -29.90
C GLU A 408 -7.39 23.78 -31.14
N GLY A 409 -8.29 22.90 -31.61
CA GLY A 409 -8.12 22.19 -32.88
C GLY A 409 -9.42 21.67 -33.52
N CYS A 410 -10.17 22.52 -34.23
CA CYS A 410 -11.09 22.11 -35.31
C CYS A 410 -12.50 21.59 -34.98
N LEU A 411 -13.07 21.77 -33.78
CA LEU A 411 -14.47 21.37 -33.53
C LEU A 411 -15.52 22.25 -34.22
N LEU A 412 -15.17 23.51 -34.48
CA LEU A 412 -16.01 24.49 -35.15
C LEU A 412 -15.08 25.16 -36.17
N GLY A 413 -15.39 25.09 -37.47
CA GLY A 413 -14.47 25.48 -38.54
C GLY A 413 -13.93 26.92 -38.43
N GLU A 414 -12.93 27.26 -39.25
CA GLU A 414 -12.20 28.54 -39.25
C GLU A 414 -13.09 29.82 -39.27
N ASN A 415 -14.38 29.70 -39.60
CA ASN A 415 -15.36 30.79 -39.62
C ASN A 415 -16.21 30.92 -38.34
N SER A 416 -15.80 30.32 -37.22
CA SER A 416 -16.61 30.24 -36.00
C SER A 416 -15.92 30.80 -34.77
N GLU A 417 -15.26 31.95 -34.93
CA GLU A 417 -14.90 32.80 -33.79
C GLU A 417 -16.17 33.17 -33.01
N GLY A 418 -16.45 32.46 -31.91
CA GLY A 418 -17.50 32.81 -30.95
C GLY A 418 -18.66 31.82 -30.78
N ALA A 419 -18.73 30.71 -31.52
CA ALA A 419 -19.86 29.77 -31.40
C ALA A 419 -19.72 28.85 -30.17
N ASN A 420 -20.00 29.33 -28.95
CA ASN A 420 -20.10 28.49 -27.75
C ASN A 420 -21.33 27.56 -27.84
N LEU A 421 -21.11 26.24 -27.88
CA LEU A 421 -22.19 25.29 -27.67
C LEU A 421 -22.72 25.52 -26.26
N LYS A 422 -23.97 25.95 -26.16
CA LYS A 422 -24.65 26.22 -24.90
C LYS A 422 -26.09 25.73 -24.98
N PHE A 423 -26.42 24.79 -24.13
CA PHE A 423 -27.74 24.27 -23.86
C PHE A 423 -28.35 25.00 -22.65
N SER A 424 -29.67 24.92 -22.55
CA SER A 424 -30.41 25.37 -21.36
C SER A 424 -30.87 24.14 -20.59
N TYR A 425 -30.36 23.95 -19.37
CA TYR A 425 -30.73 22.87 -18.46
C TYR A 425 -30.48 23.27 -17.01
N GLU A 426 -31.18 22.60 -16.09
CA GLU A 426 -30.90 22.69 -14.66
C GLU A 426 -29.99 21.52 -14.24
N ASP A 427 -29.03 21.80 -13.36
CA ASP A 427 -28.10 20.78 -12.85
C ASP A 427 -28.85 19.73 -12.02
N ASN A 428 -28.88 18.51 -12.55
CA ASN A 428 -29.32 17.34 -11.81
C ASN A 428 -28.17 16.73 -10.96
N ASP A 429 -28.49 15.70 -10.18
CA ASP A 429 -27.50 15.05 -9.30
C ASP A 429 -26.38 14.33 -10.05
N ALA A 430 -26.59 13.94 -11.31
CA ALA A 430 -25.55 13.37 -12.16
C ALA A 430 -24.53 14.45 -12.56
N VAL A 431 -24.98 15.65 -12.96
CA VAL A 431 -24.11 16.78 -13.30
C VAL A 431 -23.34 17.26 -12.07
N LYS A 432 -23.99 17.36 -10.90
CA LYS A 432 -23.33 17.76 -9.64
C LYS A 432 -22.16 16.85 -9.26
N GLN A 433 -22.21 15.57 -9.61
CA GLN A 433 -21.13 14.61 -9.35
C GLN A 433 -19.95 14.75 -10.32
N VAL A 434 -20.16 15.35 -11.48
CA VAL A 434 -19.18 15.42 -12.57
C VAL A 434 -18.53 16.79 -12.64
N ARG A 435 -19.30 17.85 -12.42
CA ARG A 435 -18.89 19.26 -12.50
C ARG A 435 -17.65 19.62 -11.68
N PRO A 436 -17.39 19.07 -10.48
CA PRO A 436 -16.16 19.36 -9.74
C PRO A 436 -14.87 19.02 -10.49
N LEU A 437 -14.92 18.14 -11.49
CA LEU A 437 -13.76 17.75 -12.31
C LEU A 437 -13.50 18.66 -13.51
N PHE A 438 -14.42 19.59 -13.81
CA PHE A 438 -14.23 20.58 -14.88
C PHE A 438 -13.11 21.56 -14.58
N GLU A 439 -12.90 21.83 -13.30
CA GLU A 439 -11.83 22.66 -12.79
C GLU A 439 -10.53 21.86 -12.62
N PRO A 440 -9.36 22.48 -12.85
CA PRO A 440 -8.09 21.81 -12.58
C PRO A 440 -7.95 21.47 -11.09
N LEU A 441 -7.32 20.34 -10.80
CA LEU A 441 -6.97 19.99 -9.42
C LEU A 441 -6.00 21.02 -8.84
N PRO A 442 -6.18 21.40 -7.56
CA PRO A 442 -5.19 22.23 -6.89
C PRO A 442 -3.82 21.53 -6.85
N PRO A 443 -2.71 22.28 -6.83
CA PRO A 443 -1.39 21.69 -6.72
C PRO A 443 -1.24 20.91 -5.40
N PHE A 444 -0.38 19.90 -5.40
CA PHE A 444 -0.10 19.15 -4.18
C PHE A 444 0.58 20.07 -3.15
N PRO A 445 0.06 20.20 -1.92
CA PRO A 445 0.67 21.05 -0.91
C PRO A 445 1.99 20.44 -0.45
N LEU A 446 3.12 21.09 -0.76
CA LEU A 446 4.45 20.59 -0.41
C LEU A 446 4.88 20.90 1.04
N TYR A 447 4.06 21.56 1.89
CA TYR A 447 4.44 21.91 3.28
C TYR A 447 3.29 21.93 4.33
N ASP A 448 3.63 21.44 5.55
CA ASP A 448 3.07 21.63 6.91
C ASP A 448 1.58 21.44 7.24
N SER A 449 0.73 20.95 6.33
CA SER A 449 -0.70 20.79 6.65
C SER A 449 -1.37 19.54 6.07
N PHE A 450 -0.63 18.43 5.93
CA PHE A 450 -1.27 17.13 5.71
C PHE A 450 -1.76 16.53 7.04
N GLU A 451 -2.73 17.19 7.67
CA GLU A 451 -3.63 16.48 8.58
C GLU A 451 -4.54 15.61 7.72
N LEU A 452 -4.25 14.31 7.67
CA LEU A 452 -5.25 13.33 7.25
C LEU A 452 -6.42 13.43 8.24
N SER A 453 -7.36 14.31 7.94
CA SER A 453 -8.64 14.43 8.63
C SER A 453 -9.35 13.08 8.55
N GLY A 454 -9.20 12.35 9.65
CA GLY A 454 -9.77 11.05 9.95
C GLY A 454 -9.38 10.75 11.39
N GLY A 455 -10.05 11.43 12.33
CA GLY A 455 -9.76 11.38 13.75
C GLY A 455 -9.75 9.94 14.27
N LEU A 456 -8.56 9.49 14.69
CA LEU A 456 -8.33 8.52 15.77
C LEU A 456 -6.83 8.22 15.99
N PHE A 457 -5.93 8.62 15.08
CA PHE A 457 -4.58 8.03 15.03
C PHE A 457 -3.46 8.74 15.80
N LEU A 458 -3.62 10.02 16.15
CA LEU A 458 -2.62 10.73 16.96
C LEU A 458 -2.56 10.22 18.42
N VAL A 459 -3.55 9.44 18.86
CA VAL A 459 -3.65 8.90 20.22
C VAL A 459 -2.95 7.54 20.37
N ILE A 460 -2.68 6.82 19.27
CA ILE A 460 -2.23 5.41 19.37
C ILE A 460 -0.70 5.28 19.49
N PHE A 461 0.08 6.19 18.87
CA PHE A 461 1.54 6.18 19.01
C PHE A 461 2.05 6.78 20.34
N ARG A 462 1.19 7.45 21.12
CA ARG A 462 1.53 7.90 22.49
C ARG A 462 1.45 6.81 23.55
N HIS A 463 0.96 5.60 23.21
CA HIS A 463 0.73 4.52 24.17
C HIS A 463 1.52 3.23 23.90
N LEU A 464 2.50 3.27 23.00
CA LEU A 464 3.60 2.29 23.03
C LEU A 464 4.65 2.80 24.03
N PRO A 465 5.12 1.98 24.99
CA PRO A 465 6.17 2.41 25.90
C PRO A 465 7.43 2.72 25.08
N LEU A 466 7.90 3.96 25.17
CA LEU A 466 9.28 4.32 24.84
C LEU A 466 10.20 3.48 25.74
N PRO A 467 11.05 2.62 25.15
CA PRO A 467 12.47 2.84 25.34
C PRO A 467 13.19 2.62 24.02
N PHE A 468 13.00 3.52 23.06
CA PHE A 468 13.77 3.53 21.82
C PHE A 468 14.25 4.95 21.53
N LEU A 469 15.11 5.43 22.42
CA LEU A 469 16.15 6.40 22.17
C LEU A 469 17.13 6.23 23.34
N PHE A 470 18.42 6.17 23.03
CA PHE A 470 19.56 5.97 23.96
C PHE A 470 19.94 4.51 24.28
N ARG A 471 20.85 3.96 23.47
CA ARG A 471 22.10 3.43 24.01
C ARG A 471 23.24 4.40 23.64
N PRO A 472 23.95 4.99 24.61
CA PRO A 472 25.19 5.68 24.32
C PRO A 472 26.28 4.64 24.05
N CYS A 473 26.86 4.68 22.84
CA CYS A 473 28.23 4.20 22.66
C CYS A 473 29.16 5.38 22.95
N ASP A 474 29.74 5.40 24.14
CA ASP A 474 31.04 6.01 24.40
C ASP A 474 32.08 5.31 23.47
N THR A 475 33.01 5.95 22.76
CA THR A 475 33.76 7.18 23.03
C THR A 475 34.28 7.85 21.75
N ARG A 476 34.37 9.20 21.78
CA ARG A 476 35.26 10.10 21.00
C ARG A 476 34.95 10.32 19.51
N THR A 477 34.21 11.39 19.21
CA THR A 477 34.75 12.68 18.71
C THR A 477 33.63 13.72 18.61
N ASN A 478 33.95 14.95 19.00
CA ASN A 478 33.07 16.11 19.04
C ASN A 478 32.49 16.44 17.65
N PHE A 479 31.17 16.60 17.55
CA PHE A 479 30.58 17.76 16.87
C PHE A 479 29.16 18.01 17.39
N CYS A 480 28.94 19.26 17.78
CA CYS A 480 27.76 19.79 18.45
C CYS A 480 26.79 20.34 17.40
N VAL A 481 25.53 19.89 17.38
CA VAL A 481 24.42 20.69 16.85
C VAL A 481 23.22 20.52 17.78
N ARG A 482 22.96 21.56 18.58
CA ARG A 482 21.74 21.77 19.36
C ARG A 482 20.59 22.11 18.40
N TYR A 483 19.44 21.46 18.54
CA TYR A 483 18.17 22.07 18.17
C TYR A 483 17.12 21.94 19.29
N THR A 484 16.54 23.09 19.57
CA THR A 484 15.73 23.47 20.73
C THR A 484 14.25 23.15 20.48
N PHE A 485 13.58 22.53 21.45
CA PHE A 485 12.11 22.38 21.51
C PHE A 485 11.47 23.63 22.12
N PHE A 486 10.48 24.26 21.44
CA PHE A 486 9.43 25.20 21.92
C PHE A 486 8.69 25.71 20.65
N LEU A 487 7.35 25.86 20.47
CA LEU A 487 6.15 26.16 21.29
C LEU A 487 4.92 25.61 20.52
N LEU A 488 3.98 24.85 21.11
CA LEU A 488 2.72 25.29 21.73
C LEU A 488 2.04 26.54 21.12
N SER A 489 0.95 26.31 20.36
CA SER A 489 0.01 27.34 19.88
C SER A 489 -0.91 27.83 21.03
N PRO A 490 -1.03 29.14 21.28
CA PRO A 490 -1.87 29.70 22.34
C PRO A 490 -3.17 30.29 21.77
N LYS A 491 -4.24 29.51 21.63
CA LYS A 491 -5.62 30.03 21.47
C LYS A 491 -6.67 29.07 22.01
N ALA A 492 -6.75 28.94 23.33
CA ALA A 492 -7.96 28.41 24.00
C ALA A 492 -7.86 28.64 25.52
N PHE A 493 -7.86 29.89 25.98
CA PHE A 493 -8.24 30.18 27.36
C PHE A 493 -8.68 31.64 27.48
N GLN A 494 -9.78 31.84 28.21
CA GLN A 494 -10.44 33.10 28.57
C GLN A 494 -11.53 33.62 27.62
N LEU A 495 -12.77 33.17 27.87
CA LEU A 495 -13.95 34.05 27.88
C LEU A 495 -15.08 33.36 28.65
N HIS A 496 -14.98 33.38 29.99
CA HIS A 496 -16.12 33.41 30.91
C HIS A 496 -15.60 33.60 32.34
N GLN A 497 -15.62 34.85 32.83
CA GLN A 497 -16.30 35.23 34.09
C GLN A 497 -15.93 36.67 34.51
N LYS A 498 -16.98 37.43 34.83
CA LYS A 498 -17.06 38.70 35.60
C LYS A 498 -16.79 40.02 34.84
N ARG A 499 -17.83 40.55 34.20
CA ARG A 499 -18.69 41.60 34.78
C ARG A 499 -20.05 41.59 34.13
#